data_AF-A0A3C0BBM1-F1
#
_entry.id   AF-A0A3C0BBM1-F1
#
_cell.length_a   1.000
_cell.length_b   1.000
_cell.length_c   1.000
_cell.angle_alpha   90.00
_cell.angle_beta   90.00
_cell.angle_gamma   90.00
#
_symmetry.space_group_name_H-M   'P 1'
#
loop_
_entity.id
_entity.type
_entity.pdbx_description
1 polymer ?
#
loop_
_entity_poly.entity_id
_entity_poly.type
_entity_poly.pdbx_seq_one_letter_code
_entity_poly.pdbx_strand_id
1 'polypeptide(L)' 'MKSSLIISLIGMVLVVILAVQNSAVASLRLFFWNIEMSLSLMLLIIFLLGALSGYILNFSMELRRRRGNKVQ' A
#
# COMPACT_ATOMS: atom_id res chain seq x y z
N MET A 1 -27.62 19.69 12.76
CA MET A 1 -27.53 18.21 12.67
C MET A 1 -27.83 17.68 11.27
N LYS A 2 -28.96 18.03 10.64
CA LYS A 2 -29.35 17.55 9.30
C LYS A 2 -28.35 17.91 8.18
N SER A 3 -27.79 19.12 8.20
CA SER A 3 -26.79 19.55 7.20
C SER A 3 -25.46 18.79 7.29
N SER A 4 -25.06 18.36 8.51
CA SER A 4 -23.84 17.55 8.69
C SER A 4 -24.00 16.14 8.12
N LEU A 5 -25.21 15.56 8.23
CA LEU A 5 -25.53 14.29 7.58
C LEU A 5 -25.53 14.40 6.06
N ILE A 6 -26.10 15.48 5.51
CA ILE A 6 -26.12 15.72 4.06
C ILE A 6 -24.69 15.90 3.52
N ILE A 7 -23.86 16.69 4.20
CA ILE A 7 -22.44 16.88 3.82
C ILE A 7 -21.67 15.57 3.91
N SER A 8 -21.88 14.78 4.96
CA SER A 8 -21.25 13.47 5.13
C SER A 8 -21.68 12.48 4.04
N LEU A 9 -22.96 12.48 3.66
CA LEU A 9 -23.48 11.62 2.61
C LEU A 9 -22.92 11.99 1.23
N ILE A 10 -22.85 13.29 0.93
CA ILE A 10 -22.22 13.81 -0.30
C ILE A 10 -20.73 13.41 -0.32
N GLY A 11 -20.03 13.57 0.80
CA GLY A 11 -18.64 13.15 0.94
C GLY A 11 -18.45 11.65 0.71
N MET A 12 -19.33 10.82 1.28
CA MET A 12 -19.28 9.36 1.09
C MET A 12 -19.50 8.97 -0.37
N VAL A 13 -20.48 9.57 -1.04
CA VAL A 13 -20.75 9.34 -2.47
C VAL A 13 -19.56 9.76 -3.32
N LEU A 14 -18.95 10.92 -3.04
CA LEU A 14 -17.75 11.37 -3.76
C LEU A 14 -16.57 10.42 -3.58
N VAL A 15 -16.34 9.91 -2.37
CA VAL A 15 -15.28 8.92 -2.10
C VAL A 15 -15.52 7.64 -2.90
N VAL A 16 -16.76 7.14 -2.95
CA VAL A 16 -17.11 5.95 -3.75
C VAL A 16 -16.90 6.20 -5.23
N ILE A 17 -17.34 7.35 -5.75
CA ILE A 17 -17.15 7.71 -7.15
C ILE A 17 -15.68 7.82 -7.49
N LEU A 18 -14.87 8.47 -6.65
CA LEU A 18 -13.43 8.55 -6.84
C LEU A 18 -12.77 7.17 -6.78
N ALA A 19 -13.20 6.30 -5.86
CA ALA A 19 -12.67 4.94 -5.77
C ALA A 19 -13.00 4.10 -7.02
N VAL A 20 -14.24 4.18 -7.52
CA VAL A 20 -14.70 3.44 -8.72
C VAL A 20 -14.11 4.04 -9.99
N GLN A 21 -14.02 5.36 -10.13
CA GLN A 21 -13.40 5.98 -11.31
C GLN A 21 -11.88 5.81 -11.31
N ASN A 22 -11.24 5.80 -10.14
CA ASN A 22 -9.82 5.51 -10.00
C ASN A 22 -9.54 3.99 -9.94
N SER A 23 -10.56 3.13 -10.08
CA SER A 23 -10.37 1.68 -10.18
C SER A 23 -10.01 1.22 -11.60
N ALA A 24 -9.33 2.06 -12.37
CA ALA A 24 -8.79 1.67 -13.67
C ALA A 24 -8.05 0.33 -13.50
N VAL A 25 -8.53 -0.68 -14.23
CA VAL A 25 -7.94 -2.02 -14.17
C VAL A 25 -6.56 -1.93 -14.80
N ALA A 26 -5.54 -2.13 -13.98
CA ALA A 26 -4.16 -2.16 -14.39
C ALA A 26 -3.74 -3.62 -14.62
N SER A 27 -3.09 -3.86 -15.75
CA SER A 27 -2.47 -5.15 -16.04
C SER A 27 -1.00 -5.12 -15.65
N LEU A 28 -0.62 -5.95 -14.68
CA LEU A 28 0.77 -6.15 -14.27
C LEU A 28 1.29 -7.42 -14.93
N ARG A 29 2.32 -7.28 -15.76
CA ARG A 29 3.05 -8.41 -16.36
C ARG A 29 4.38 -8.57 -15.66
N LEU A 30 4.50 -9.61 -14.84
CA LEU A 30 5.72 -9.95 -14.09
C LEU A 30 6.25 -11.29 -14.57
N PHE A 31 7.36 -11.28 -15.30
CA PHE A 31 7.94 -12.48 -15.93
C PHE A 31 6.88 -13.22 -16.77
N PHE A 32 6.35 -14.34 -16.28
CA PHE A 32 5.30 -15.14 -16.93
C PHE A 32 3.90 -14.93 -16.33
N TRP A 33 3.79 -14.09 -15.29
CA TRP A 33 2.54 -13.83 -14.58
C TRP A 33 1.87 -12.60 -15.15
N ASN A 34 0.56 -12.70 -15.38
CA ASN A 34 -0.30 -11.59 -15.73
C ASN A 34 -1.36 -11.45 -14.63
N ILE A 35 -1.37 -10.31 -13.97
CA ILE A 35 -2.28 -9.99 -12.87
C ILE A 35 -3.08 -8.76 -13.28
N GLU A 36 -4.40 -8.89 -13.29
CA GLU A 36 -5.32 -7.80 -13.57
C GLU A 36 -6.04 -7.40 -12.28
N MET A 37 -5.89 -6.14 -11.88
CA MET A 37 -6.42 -5.63 -10.62
C MET A 37 -6.57 -4.11 -10.67
N SER A 38 -7.26 -3.49 -9.71
CA SER A 38 -7.31 -2.04 -9.65
C SER A 38 -5.91 -1.45 -9.40
N LEU A 39 -5.57 -0.39 -10.13
CA LEU A 39 -4.28 0.31 -10.01
C LEU A 39 -3.97 0.70 -8.55
N SER A 40 -4.97 1.18 -7.82
CA SER A 40 -4.86 1.59 -6.43
C SER A 40 -4.48 0.43 -5.50
N LEU A 41 -5.07 -0.76 -5.70
CA LEU A 41 -4.73 -1.95 -4.91
C LEU A 41 -3.33 -2.49 -5.29
N MET A 42 -2.95 -2.39 -6.57
CA MET A 42 -1.61 -2.72 -7.02
C MET A 42 -0.55 -1.84 -6.36
N LEU A 43 -0.75 -0.51 -6.39
CA LEU A 43 0.16 0.45 -5.76
C LEU A 43 0.28 0.24 -4.24
N LEU A 44 -0.84 -0.03 -3.57
CA LEU A 44 -0.86 -0.34 -2.14
C LEU A 44 0.01 -1.57 -1.82
N ILE A 45 -0.16 -2.66 -2.56
CA ILE A 45 0.63 -3.89 -2.36
C ILE A 45 2.11 -3.64 -2.60
N ILE A 46 2.48 -2.98 -3.71
CA ILE A 46 3.87 -2.67 -4.04
C ILE A 46 4.52 -1.82 -2.95
N PHE A 47 3.81 -0.79 -2.47
CA PHE A 47 4.27 0.06 -1.39
C PHE A 47 4.52 -0.73 -0.10
N LEU A 48 3.56 -1.56 0.32
CA LEU A 48 3.68 -2.38 1.51
C LEU A 48 4.84 -3.37 1.42
N LEU A 49 5.02 -4.03 0.26
CA LEU A 49 6.15 -4.93 0.03
C LEU A 49 7.49 -4.20 0.10
N GLY A 50 7.58 -3.00 -0.49
CA GLY A 50 8.78 -2.17 -0.41
C GLY A 50 9.10 -1.73 1.02
N ALA A 51 8.10 -1.24 1.76
CA ALA A 51 8.25 -0.84 3.15
C ALA A 51 8.65 -2.02 4.05
N LEU A 52 8.00 -3.17 3.87
CA LEU A 52 8.32 -4.39 4.62
C LEU A 52 9.73 -4.89 4.31
N SER A 53 10.13 -4.89 3.04
CA SER A 53 11.49 -5.26 2.62
C SER A 53 12.53 -4.33 3.26
N GLY A 54 12.30 -3.01 3.22
CA GLY A 54 13.18 -2.03 3.87
C GLY A 54 13.27 -2.23 5.38
N TYR A 55 12.15 -2.50 6.04
CA TYR A 55 12.11 -2.79 7.47
C TYR A 55 12.91 -4.04 7.83
N ILE A 56 12.69 -5.15 7.11
CA ILE A 56 13.38 -6.42 7.33
C ILE A 56 14.89 -6.25 7.12
N LEU A 57 15.31 -5.55 6.06
CA LEU A 57 16.72 -5.30 5.78
C LEU A 57 17.37 -4.49 6.91
N ASN A 58 16.74 -3.41 7.35
CA ASN A 58 17.25 -2.59 8.45
C ASN A 58 17.32 -3.37 9.76
N PHE A 59 16.27 -4.13 10.07
CA PHE A 59 16.23 -4.99 11.26
C PHE A 59 17.36 -6.03 11.24
N SER A 60 17.60 -6.69 10.09
CA SER A 60 18.69 -7.65 9.92
C SER A 60 20.07 -7.00 10.07
N MET A 61 20.26 -5.79 9.56
CA MET A 61 21.50 -5.03 9.72
C MET A 61 21.75 -4.64 11.18
N GLU A 62 20.73 -4.17 11.90
CA GLU A 62 20.85 -3.82 13.32
C GLU A 62 21.14 -5.06 14.19
N LEU A 63 20.52 -6.20 13.89
CA LEU A 63 20.83 -7.48 14.54
C LEU A 63 22.30 -7.90 14.34
N ARG A 64 22.83 -7.74 13.12
CA ARG A 64 24.25 -8.01 12.82
C ARG A 64 25.17 -7.06 13.57
N ARG A 65 24.83 -5.77 13.62
CA ARG A 65 25.59 -4.74 14.35
C ARG A 65 25.70 -5.06 15.85
N ARG A 66 24.62 -5.54 16.47
CA ARG A 66 24.60 -5.93 17.88
C ARG A 66 25.41 -7.18 18.21
N ARG A 67 25.59 -8.10 17.26
CA ARG A 67 26.45 -9.29 17.43
C ARG A 67 27.94 -8.94 17.34
N GLY A 68 28.33 -7.96 16.52
CA GLY A 68 29.72 -7.51 16.39
C GLY A 68 30.27 -6.85 17.67
N ASN A 69 29.43 -6.11 18.42
CA ASN A 69 29.85 -5.43 19.65
C ASN A 69 29.96 -6.33 20.90
N LYS A 70 29.62 -7.63 20.82
CA LYS A 70 29.73 -8.57 21.96
C LYS A 70 31.00 -9.43 21.92
N VAL A 71 31.86 -9.27 20.91
CA VAL A 71 33.09 -10.07 20.71
C VAL A 71 34.36 -9.21 20.89
N GLN A 72 34.23 -7.94 21.27
CA GLN A 72 35.31 -7.12 21.83
C GLN A 72 35.13 -7.00 23.34
#